data_AF-A0A3D0IZQ6-F1
#
_entry.id   AF-A0A3D0IZQ6-F1
#
_cell.length_a   1.000
_cell.length_b   1.000
_cell.length_c   1.000
_cell.angle_alpha   90.00
_cell.angle_beta   90.00
_cell.angle_gamma   90.00
#
_symmetry.space_group_name_H-M   'P 1'
#
loop_
_entity.id
_entity.type
_entity.pdbx_description
1 polymer ?
#
loop_
_entity_poly.entity_id
_entity_poly.type
_entity_poly.pdbx_seq_one_letter_code
_entity_poly.pdbx_strand_id
1 'polypeptide(L)'
;NDQVRFELTSAALAPDVEVIAPWRDERFRKRFPGRAEMIRYCEQRKIPVQATAKKPYSMDRNLLHISYEAGILEDPWFDAFAPGNKKMFTLSVSPEDAPNKAEYVTLEFRKGDCVAV
;
A
#
# COMPACT_ATOMS: atom_id res chain seq x y z
N ASN A 1 -10.15 -5.12 -1.95
CA ASN A 1 -10.15 -4.79 -3.40
C ASN A 1 -9.16 -5.62 -4.20
N ASP A 2 -7.88 -5.70 -3.81
CA ASP A 2 -6.87 -6.35 -4.66
C ASP A 2 -7.11 -7.83 -4.96
N GLN A 3 -7.64 -8.62 -4.02
CA GLN A 3 -7.98 -10.02 -4.30
C GLN A 3 -8.88 -10.17 -5.54
N VAL A 4 -9.85 -9.27 -5.69
CA VAL A 4 -10.80 -9.28 -6.81
C VAL A 4 -10.11 -8.85 -8.09
N ARG A 5 -9.23 -7.83 -8.02
CA ARG A 5 -8.45 -7.36 -9.16
C ARG A 5 -7.57 -8.48 -9.72
N PHE A 6 -6.85 -9.21 -8.84
CA PHE A 6 -6.00 -10.33 -9.24
C PHE A 6 -6.82 -11.48 -9.82
N GLU A 7 -7.87 -11.93 -9.12
CA GLU A 7 -8.63 -13.12 -9.53
C GLU A 7 -9.43 -12.90 -10.82
N LEU A 8 -10.08 -11.74 -10.97
CA LEU A 8 -10.80 -11.42 -12.20
C LEU A 8 -9.85 -11.32 -13.40
N THR A 9 -8.67 -10.72 -13.22
CA THR A 9 -7.67 -10.61 -14.29
C THR A 9 -7.14 -11.98 -14.67
N SER A 10 -6.78 -12.82 -13.69
CA SER A 10 -6.32 -14.19 -13.96
C SER A 10 -7.39 -15.02 -14.66
N ALA A 11 -8.63 -14.97 -14.19
CA ALA A 11 -9.75 -15.69 -14.82
C ALA A 11 -10.03 -15.21 -16.26
N ALA A 12 -9.86 -13.91 -16.53
CA ALA A 12 -10.06 -13.34 -17.86
C ALA A 12 -8.95 -13.71 -18.86
N LEU A 13 -7.69 -13.80 -18.39
CA LEU A 13 -6.53 -14.03 -19.26
C LEU A 13 -6.12 -15.50 -19.37
N ALA A 14 -6.29 -16.27 -18.29
CA ALA A 14 -5.84 -17.65 -18.18
C ALA A 14 -6.82 -18.44 -17.28
N PRO A 15 -8.03 -18.76 -17.77
CA PRO A 15 -9.10 -19.35 -16.96
C PRO A 15 -8.76 -20.72 -16.36
N ASP A 16 -7.81 -21.46 -16.96
CA ASP A 16 -7.36 -22.77 -16.47
C ASP A 16 -6.34 -22.68 -15.32
N VAL A 17 -5.86 -21.48 -14.97
CA VAL A 17 -4.93 -21.29 -13.85
C VAL A 17 -5.69 -21.39 -12.53
N GLU A 18 -5.27 -22.35 -11.70
CA GLU A 18 -5.79 -22.48 -10.34
C GLU A 18 -5.27 -21.35 -9.44
N VAL A 19 -6.19 -20.61 -8.81
CA VAL A 19 -5.84 -19.54 -7.86
C VAL A 19 -5.95 -20.06 -6.42
N ILE A 20 -4.82 -20.03 -5.71
CA ILE A 20 -4.77 -20.29 -4.27
C ILE A 20 -4.70 -18.95 -3.53
N ALA A 21 -5.73 -18.63 -2.75
CA ALA A 21 -5.83 -17.40 -1.96
C ALA A 21 -5.80 -17.71 -0.45
N PRO A 22 -4.62 -17.79 0.21
CA PRO A 22 -4.48 -18.27 1.59
C PRO A 22 -5.32 -17.50 2.62
N TRP A 23 -5.50 -16.19 2.44
CA TRP A 23 -6.32 -15.38 3.36
C TRP A 23 -7.82 -15.75 3.38
N ARG A 24 -8.29 -16.56 2.42
CA ARG A 24 -9.65 -17.11 2.38
C ARG A 24 -9.71 -18.61 2.72
N ASP A 25 -8.56 -19.27 2.88
CA ASP A 25 -8.51 -20.65 3.36
C ASP A 25 -8.66 -20.67 4.88
N GLU A 26 -9.66 -21.40 5.37
CA GLU A 26 -9.97 -21.48 6.80
C GLU A 26 -8.80 -22.07 7.61
N ARG A 27 -8.07 -23.05 7.07
CA ARG A 27 -6.91 -23.68 7.73
C ARG A 27 -5.79 -22.67 7.89
N PHE A 28 -5.56 -21.85 6.85
CA PHE A 28 -4.56 -20.78 6.90
C PHE A 28 -4.98 -19.69 7.89
N ARG A 29 -6.25 -19.26 7.89
CA ARG A 29 -6.78 -18.26 8.84
C ARG A 29 -6.73 -18.73 10.29
N LYS A 30 -7.01 -20.00 10.57
CA LYS A 30 -6.86 -20.60 11.92
C LYS A 30 -5.40 -20.59 12.38
N ARG A 31 -4.46 -20.83 11.47
CA ARG A 31 -3.03 -20.81 11.76
C ARG A 31 -2.45 -19.39 11.90
N PHE A 32 -2.98 -18.45 11.12
CA PHE A 32 -2.55 -17.05 11.06
C PHE A 32 -3.75 -16.11 11.24
N PRO A 33 -4.28 -16.01 12.47
CA PRO A 33 -5.41 -15.13 12.75
C PRO A 33 -5.03 -13.65 12.62
N GLY A 34 -3.77 -13.30 12.91
CA GLY A 34 -3.25 -11.94 12.79
C GLY A 34 -1.76 -11.85 12.49
N ARG A 35 -1.26 -10.62 12.58
CA ARG A 35 0.12 -10.25 12.24
C ARG A 35 1.15 -10.83 13.20
N ALA A 36 0.80 -10.99 14.48
CA ALA A 36 1.72 -11.48 15.51
C ALA A 36 2.15 -12.94 15.26
N GLU A 37 1.21 -13.80 14.87
CA GLU A 37 1.47 -15.20 14.55
C GLU A 37 2.32 -15.34 13.29
N MET A 38 2.09 -14.47 12.29
CA MET A 38 2.92 -14.43 11.08
C MET A 38 4.35 -14.01 11.38
N ILE A 39 4.56 -12.98 12.20
CA ILE A 39 5.91 -12.54 12.60
C ILE A 39 6.62 -13.67 13.34
N ARG A 40 5.97 -14.31 14.32
CA ARG A 40 6.54 -15.45 15.05
C ARG A 40 6.90 -16.61 14.12
N TYR A 41 6.05 -16.91 13.14
CA TYR A 41 6.34 -17.93 12.14
C TYR A 41 7.57 -17.57 11.29
N CYS A 42 7.69 -16.31 10.89
CA CYS A 42 8.88 -15.82 10.16
C CYS A 42 10.15 -15.96 11.02
N GLU A 43 10.10 -15.58 12.29
CA GLU A 43 11.22 -15.74 13.24
C GLU A 43 11.64 -17.21 13.38
N GLN A 44 10.68 -18.11 13.65
CA GLN A 44 10.93 -19.55 13.79
C GLN A 44 11.52 -20.17 12.51
N ARG A 45 11.09 -19.67 11.35
CA ARG A 45 11.55 -20.13 10.03
C ARG A 45 12.77 -19.37 9.51
N LYS A 46 13.29 -18.41 10.27
CA LYS A 46 14.39 -17.52 9.88
C LYS A 46 14.12 -16.79 8.55
N ILE A 47 12.86 -16.42 8.31
CA ILE A 47 12.45 -15.61 7.17
C ILE A 47 12.68 -14.14 7.53
N PRO A 48 13.57 -13.42 6.83
CA PRO A 48 13.82 -12.01 7.14
C PRO A 48 12.60 -11.18 6.77
N VAL A 49 12.04 -10.46 7.74
CA VAL A 49 10.92 -9.53 7.52
C VAL A 49 11.28 -8.14 8.04
N GLN A 50 11.01 -7.11 7.24
CA GLN A 50 11.15 -5.71 7.67
C GLN A 50 9.95 -5.24 8.53
N ALA A 51 8.89 -6.05 8.57
CA ALA A 51 7.67 -5.78 9.31
C ALA A 51 7.96 -5.81 10.81
N THR A 52 8.32 -4.66 11.37
CA THR A 52 8.34 -4.46 12.82
C THR A 52 6.91 -4.14 13.30
N ALA A 53 6.64 -4.37 14.58
CA ALA A 53 5.40 -3.93 15.22
C ALA A 53 5.22 -2.40 15.22
N LYS A 54 6.24 -1.63 14.80
CA LYS A 54 6.32 -0.17 14.93
C LYS A 54 5.68 0.64 13.80
N LYS A 55 5.38 0.06 12.63
CA LYS A 55 4.67 0.79 11.56
C LYS A 55 3.17 0.52 11.68
N PRO A 56 2.36 1.48 12.18
CA PRO A 56 0.98 1.25 12.55
C PRO A 56 0.00 1.45 11.39
N TYR A 57 0.45 1.28 10.15
CA TYR A 57 -0.36 1.42 8.94
C TYR A 57 0.17 0.50 7.83
N SER A 58 -0.74 0.07 6.96
CA SER A 58 -0.47 -0.60 5.69
C SER A 58 -0.08 0.42 4.63
N MET A 59 0.77 0.00 3.68
CA MET A 59 1.18 0.85 2.56
C MET A 59 1.20 0.04 1.27
N ASP A 60 0.67 0.61 0.20
CA ASP A 60 0.91 0.16 -1.17
C ASP A 60 1.59 1.29 -1.95
N ARG A 61 2.63 0.97 -2.72
CA ARG A 61 3.42 1.96 -3.47
C ARG A 61 3.69 1.46 -4.88
N ASN A 62 3.39 2.31 -5.84
CA ASN A 62 3.75 2.13 -7.24
C ASN A 62 4.29 3.47 -7.81
N LEU A 63 4.48 3.55 -9.13
CA LEU A 63 5.00 4.75 -9.79
C LEU A 63 4.01 5.93 -9.71
N LEU A 64 2.70 5.64 -9.67
CA LEU A 64 1.65 6.64 -9.70
C LEU A 64 1.38 7.24 -8.32
N HIS A 65 1.41 6.43 -7.26
CA HIS A 65 1.09 6.90 -5.91
C HIS A 65 1.66 6.01 -4.81
N ILE A 66 1.48 6.47 -3.56
CA ILE A 66 1.53 5.67 -2.35
C ILE A 66 0.20 5.79 -1.61
N SER A 67 -0.33 4.69 -1.07
CA SER A 67 -1.47 4.69 -0.15
C SER A 67 -1.02 4.39 1.28
N TYR A 68 -1.79 4.87 2.24
CA TYR A 68 -1.64 4.59 3.67
C TYR A 68 -3.02 4.28 4.24
N GLU A 69 -3.16 3.15 4.95
CA GLU A 69 -4.44 2.71 5.51
C GLU A 69 -4.24 1.85 6.76
N ALA A 70 -5.33 1.47 7.42
CA ALA A 70 -5.36 0.61 8.59
C ALA A 70 -4.63 1.14 9.84
N GLY A 71 -4.71 0.36 10.92
CA GLY A 71 -4.10 0.66 12.22
C GLY A 71 -4.57 2.00 12.79
N ILE A 72 -3.67 2.97 12.99
CA ILE A 72 -4.07 4.28 13.56
C ILE A 72 -5.00 5.07 12.64
N LEU A 73 -5.02 4.76 11.33
CA LEU A 73 -5.84 5.44 10.33
C LEU A 73 -7.27 4.86 10.23
N GLU A 74 -7.60 3.81 11.00
CA GLU A 74 -8.96 3.27 11.07
C GLU A 74 -9.91 4.18 11.88
N ASP A 75 -9.37 5.05 12.74
CA ASP A 75 -10.18 6.08 13.40
C ASP A 75 -10.34 7.27 12.45
N PRO A 76 -11.54 7.53 11.90
CA PRO A 76 -11.74 8.65 10.99
C PRO A 76 -11.60 10.03 11.68
N TRP A 77 -11.57 10.07 13.02
CA TRP A 77 -11.31 11.30 13.78
C TRP A 77 -9.81 11.53 14.05
N PHE A 78 -8.95 10.56 13.73
CA PHE A 78 -7.51 10.72 13.86
C PHE A 78 -6.98 11.73 12.84
N ASP A 79 -6.29 12.76 13.32
CA ASP A 79 -5.62 13.73 12.46
C ASP A 79 -4.28 13.19 11.94
N ALA A 80 -4.34 12.52 10.78
CA ALA A 80 -3.17 12.02 10.09
C ALA A 80 -2.22 13.12 9.57
N PHE A 81 -2.68 14.37 9.49
CA PHE A 81 -1.93 15.53 8.99
C PHE A 81 -1.29 16.35 10.10
N ALA A 82 -1.56 16.03 11.37
CA ALA A 82 -0.93 16.67 12.51
C ALA A 82 0.61 16.68 12.38
N PRO A 83 1.32 17.74 12.86
CA PRO A 83 2.77 17.87 12.70
C PRO A 83 3.59 16.66 13.16
N GLY A 84 3.11 15.94 14.19
CA GLY A 84 3.75 14.71 14.69
C GLY A 84 3.73 13.54 13.70
N ASN A 85 2.83 13.56 12.72
CA ASN A 85 2.62 12.51 11.74
C ASN A 85 3.27 12.80 10.37
N LYS A 86 3.90 13.97 10.18
CA LYS A 86 4.53 14.36 8.89
C LYS A 86 5.44 13.29 8.29
N LYS A 87 6.18 12.54 9.13
CA LYS A 87 7.08 11.46 8.70
C LYS A 87 6.38 10.25 8.06
N MET A 88 5.04 10.17 8.16
CA MET A 88 4.25 9.16 7.47
C MET A 88 4.31 9.36 5.95
N PHE A 89 4.20 10.61 5.48
CA PHE A 89 4.20 10.96 4.06
C PHE A 89 5.63 10.90 3.51
N THR A 90 5.85 10.05 2.51
CA THR A 90 7.20 9.75 1.99
C THR A 90 7.46 10.27 0.58
N LEU A 91 6.41 10.64 -0.18
CA LEU A 91 6.53 11.16 -1.55
C LEU A 91 6.38 12.68 -1.62
N SER A 92 5.45 13.24 -0.84
CA SER A 92 5.15 14.68 -0.82
C SER A 92 5.57 15.31 0.49
N VAL A 93 5.95 16.59 0.42
CA VAL A 93 6.05 17.46 1.61
C VAL A 93 4.65 17.98 2.00
N SER A 94 4.50 18.47 3.23
CA SER A 94 3.30 19.21 3.61
C SER A 94 3.24 20.51 2.80
N PRO A 95 2.04 21.03 2.46
CA PRO A 95 1.92 22.31 1.75
C PRO A 95 2.65 23.48 2.44
N GLU A 96 2.67 23.51 3.78
CA GLU A 96 3.36 24.54 4.57
C GLU A 96 4.90 24.45 4.47
N ASP A 97 5.42 23.29 4.07
CA ASP A 97 6.86 23.05 3.87
C ASP A 97 7.25 23.18 2.38
N ALA A 98 6.30 23.43 1.48
CA ALA A 98 6.56 23.56 0.05
C ALA A 98 7.31 24.88 -0.27
N PRO A 99 8.14 24.91 -1.33
CA PRO A 99 8.81 26.14 -1.74
C PRO A 99 7.81 27.26 -2.04
N ASN A 100 8.02 28.45 -1.48
CA ASN A 100 7.22 29.64 -1.80
C ASN A 100 7.66 30.28 -3.14
N LYS A 101 7.76 29.45 -4.18
CA LYS A 101 8.11 29.82 -5.55
C LYS A 101 7.35 28.92 -6.50
N ALA A 102 6.63 29.52 -7.43
CA ALA A 102 5.94 28.76 -8.46
C ALA A 102 6.92 28.06 -9.40
N GLU A 103 6.55 26.86 -9.83
CA GLU A 103 7.19 26.12 -10.91
C GLU A 103 6.18 26.01 -12.05
N TYR A 104 6.57 26.44 -13.25
CA TYR A 104 5.75 26.32 -14.44
C TYR A 104 6.24 25.12 -15.24
N VAL A 105 5.32 24.20 -15.54
CA VAL A 105 5.59 22.99 -16.33
C VAL A 105 4.75 23.04 -17.59
N THR A 106 5.33 22.73 -18.75
CA THR A 106 4.62 22.73 -20.05
C THR A 106 4.48 21.31 -20.55
N LEU A 107 3.25 20.81 -20.65
CA LEU A 107 2.99 19.46 -21.10
C LEU A 107 2.54 19.47 -22.57
N GLU A 108 3.21 18.70 -23.43
CA GLU A 108 2.75 18.46 -24.81
C GLU A 108 1.87 17.21 -24.84
N PHE A 109 0.69 17.32 -25.45
CA PHE A 109 -0.22 16.19 -25.63
C PHE A 109 -0.44 15.88 -27.12
N ARG A 110 -0.44 14.59 -27.44
CA ARG A 110 -0.79 14.09 -28.78
C ARG A 110 -1.79 12.94 -28.63
N LYS A 111 -3.00 13.12 -29.19
CA LYS A 111 -4.08 12.12 -29.16
C LYS A 111 -4.46 11.63 -27.75
N GLY A 112 -4.26 12.45 -26.72
CA GLY A 112 -4.59 12.12 -25.32
C GLY A 112 -3.40 11.67 -24.48
N ASP A 113 -2.25 11.35 -25.10
CA ASP A 113 -1.03 10.97 -24.39
C ASP A 113 -0.12 12.18 -24.17
N CYS A 114 0.46 12.29 -22.97
CA CYS A 114 1.52 13.25 -22.68
C CYS A 114 2.83 12.76 -23.29
N VAL A 115 3.42 13.54 -24.20
CA VAL A 115 4.61 13.15 -24.99
C VAL A 115 5.86 13.97 -24.68
N ALA A 116 5.73 15.11 -23.97
CA ALA A 116 6.83 15.92 -23.49
C ALA A 116 6.42 16.72 -22.23
N VAL A 117 7.41 17.07 -21.40
CA VAL A 117 7.30 17.84 -20.15
C VAL A 117 8.37 18.92 -20.13
#